data_AF-A0A133V7U5-F1
#
_entry.id   AF-A0A133V7U5-F1
#
_cell.length_a   1.000
_cell.length_b   1.000
_cell.length_c   1.000
_cell.angle_alpha   90.00
_cell.angle_beta   90.00
_cell.angle_gamma   90.00
#
_symmetry.space_group_name_H-M   'P 1'
#
loop_
_entity.id
_entity.type
_entity.pdbx_description
1 polymer ?
#
loop_
_entity_poly.entity_id
_entity_poly.type
_entity_poly.pdbx_seq_one_letter_code
_entity_poly.pdbx_strand_id
1 'polypeptide(L)'
;MGFSIKEIYTVGYGDKKLKRLIKLLKREGVRRIVDVRSFPKSKWSDFTKESLQWSLPQRDIDYVHLQELGGFRNKGYKGYMESDDFREGLNKLMNLARERKTAIMCLESYPGGCHRRYIAKKLGELGWKVIHLVGKNGKRQSL
;
A
#
# COMPACT_ATOMS: atom_id res chain seq x y z
N MET A 1 -28.72 -2.58 -10.13
CA MET A 1 -27.29 -2.92 -10.09
C MET A 1 -26.63 -2.22 -8.91
N GLY A 2 -26.10 -2.96 -7.94
CA GLY A 2 -25.36 -2.36 -6.82
C GLY A 2 -24.03 -1.79 -7.32
N PHE A 3 -23.79 -0.50 -7.10
CA PHE A 3 -22.47 0.09 -7.28
C PHE A 3 -21.51 -0.59 -6.30
N SER A 4 -20.66 -1.50 -6.77
CA SER A 4 -19.60 -2.06 -5.95
C SER A 4 -18.64 -0.92 -5.60
N ILE A 5 -18.62 -0.54 -4.32
CA ILE A 5 -17.72 0.51 -3.83
C ILE A 5 -16.29 -0.01 -4.00
N LYS A 6 -15.49 0.70 -4.79
CA LYS A 6 -14.09 0.36 -5.01
C LYS A 6 -13.30 0.72 -3.75
N GLU A 7 -12.94 -0.27 -2.96
CA GLU A 7 -12.19 -0.08 -1.71
C GLU A 7 -10.71 -0.45 -1.88
N ILE A 8 -9.84 0.37 -1.31
CA ILE A 8 -8.41 0.07 -1.22
C ILE A 8 -7.85 0.47 0.15
N TYR A 9 -6.99 -0.37 0.69
CA TYR A 9 -6.42 -0.19 2.02
C TYR A 9 -5.03 0.43 1.93
N THR A 10 -4.60 1.08 3.00
CA THR A 10 -3.19 1.50 3.14
C THR A 10 -2.66 1.07 4.49
N VAL A 11 -1.41 0.66 4.55
CA VAL A 11 -0.74 0.29 5.80
C VAL A 11 0.71 0.78 5.82
N GLY A 12 1.16 1.19 7.00
CA GLY A 12 2.56 1.45 7.28
C GLY A 12 3.09 0.39 8.23
N TYR A 13 4.20 -0.26 7.90
CA TYR A 13 4.74 -1.24 8.84
C TYR A 13 5.47 -0.59 10.00
N GLY A 14 6.25 0.47 9.79
CA GLY A 14 6.96 1.21 10.84
C GLY A 14 7.72 0.30 11.81
N ASP A 15 7.25 0.25 13.05
CA ASP A 15 7.77 -0.58 14.15
C ASP A 15 7.00 -1.91 14.36
N LYS A 16 6.01 -2.23 13.50
CA LYS A 16 5.21 -3.45 13.63
C LYS A 16 6.04 -4.68 13.30
N LYS A 17 5.91 -5.71 14.11
CA LYS A 17 6.33 -7.08 13.75
C LYS A 17 5.49 -7.60 12.57
N LEU A 18 6.09 -8.39 11.70
CA LEU A 18 5.41 -8.98 10.53
C LEU A 18 4.15 -9.76 10.92
N LYS A 19 4.18 -10.54 12.01
CA LYS A 19 3.01 -11.24 12.57
C LYS A 19 1.83 -10.30 12.85
N ARG A 20 2.10 -9.08 13.31
CA ARG A 20 1.07 -8.07 13.57
C ARG A 20 0.50 -7.50 12.28
N LEU A 21 1.34 -7.24 11.28
CA LEU A 21 0.90 -6.83 9.95
C LEU A 21 -0.03 -7.89 9.36
N ILE A 22 0.38 -9.16 9.34
CA ILE A 22 -0.44 -10.26 8.82
C ILE A 22 -1.79 -10.34 9.54
N LYS A 23 -1.81 -10.29 10.88
CA LYS A 23 -3.06 -10.33 11.65
C LYS A 23 -4.01 -9.19 11.26
N LEU A 24 -3.45 -8.00 11.02
CA LEU A 24 -4.20 -6.83 10.58
C LEU A 24 -4.77 -7.04 9.17
N LEU A 25 -3.95 -7.48 8.21
CA LEU A 25 -4.39 -7.75 6.83
C LEU A 25 -5.49 -8.82 6.79
N LYS A 26 -5.31 -9.92 7.52
CA LYS A 26 -6.30 -11.00 7.61
C LYS A 26 -7.62 -10.53 8.23
N ARG A 27 -7.57 -9.71 9.30
CA ARG A 27 -8.78 -9.13 9.91
C ARG A 27 -9.59 -8.30 8.91
N GLU A 28 -8.90 -7.59 8.02
CA GLU A 28 -9.52 -6.78 6.99
C GLU A 28 -9.86 -7.57 5.72
N GLY A 29 -9.51 -8.86 5.65
CA GLY A 29 -9.68 -9.69 4.46
C GLY A 29 -8.80 -9.29 3.28
N VAL A 30 -7.72 -8.53 3.52
CA VAL A 30 -6.76 -8.15 2.48
C VAL A 30 -6.00 -9.38 2.02
N ARG A 31 -6.00 -9.62 0.70
CA ARG A 31 -5.35 -10.75 0.04
C ARG A 31 -4.12 -10.36 -0.78
N ARG A 32 -3.79 -9.07 -0.85
CA ARG A 32 -2.65 -8.55 -1.61
C ARG A 32 -2.02 -7.35 -0.93
N ILE A 33 -0.71 -7.39 -0.80
CA ILE A 33 0.13 -6.24 -0.48
C ILE A 33 0.75 -5.71 -1.77
N VAL A 34 0.55 -4.42 -2.02
CA VAL A 34 1.32 -3.68 -3.02
C VAL A 34 2.33 -2.80 -2.28
N ASP A 35 3.60 -3.18 -2.35
CA ASP A 35 4.71 -2.41 -1.80
C ASP A 35 5.04 -1.25 -2.74
N VAL A 36 4.94 -0.02 -2.23
CA VAL A 36 5.21 1.21 -2.98
C VAL A 36 6.50 1.88 -2.50
N ARG A 37 7.38 1.16 -1.82
CA ARG A 37 8.72 1.67 -1.47
C ARG A 37 9.60 1.74 -2.73
N SER A 38 10.33 2.84 -2.91
CA SER A 38 11.35 2.91 -3.97
C SER A 38 12.41 1.83 -3.80
N PHE A 39 12.81 1.61 -2.55
CA PHE A 39 13.78 0.59 -2.18
C PHE A 39 13.18 -0.26 -1.06
N PRO A 40 12.67 -1.47 -1.34
CA PRO A 40 12.07 -2.36 -0.35
C PRO A 40 13.12 -3.05 0.56
N LYS A 41 14.10 -2.28 1.04
CA LYS A 41 15.06 -2.66 2.06
C LYS A 41 14.54 -2.21 3.43
N SER A 42 14.90 -2.93 4.48
CA SER A 42 14.47 -2.61 5.84
C SER A 42 15.52 -3.07 6.85
N LYS A 43 15.63 -2.36 7.99
CA LYS A 43 16.44 -2.81 9.13
C LYS A 43 15.84 -4.08 9.77
N TRP A 44 14.54 -4.28 9.60
CA TRP A 44 13.83 -5.48 10.02
C TRP A 44 13.88 -6.50 8.88
N SER A 45 14.59 -7.61 9.06
CA SER A 45 14.76 -8.66 8.06
C SER A 45 13.44 -9.18 7.50
N ASP A 46 12.39 -9.25 8.33
CA ASP A 46 11.03 -9.64 7.93
C ASP A 46 10.39 -8.72 6.86
N PHE A 47 10.90 -7.50 6.68
CA PHE A 47 10.33 -6.48 5.79
C PHE A 47 11.23 -6.16 4.59
N THR A 48 12.24 -6.99 4.30
CA THR A 48 12.92 -6.94 3.00
C THR A 48 11.99 -7.48 1.91
N LYS A 49 12.28 -7.15 0.65
CA LYS A 49 11.51 -7.64 -0.50
C LYS A 49 11.46 -9.16 -0.52
N GLU A 50 12.60 -9.80 -0.33
CA GLU A 50 12.78 -11.24 -0.40
C GLU A 50 11.97 -11.94 0.70
N SER A 51 12.06 -11.44 1.94
CA SER A 51 11.30 -11.97 3.07
C SER A 51 9.79 -11.82 2.87
N LEU A 52 9.32 -10.70 2.33
CA LEU A 52 7.90 -10.48 2.08
C LEU A 52 7.39 -11.33 0.91
N GLN A 53 8.17 -11.45 -0.16
CA GLN A 53 7.89 -12.33 -1.30
C GLN A 53 7.77 -13.79 -0.87
N TRP A 54 8.57 -14.22 0.10
CA TRP A 54 8.51 -15.57 0.64
C TRP A 54 7.38 -15.77 1.66
N SER A 55 7.26 -14.88 2.64
CA SER A 55 6.41 -15.09 3.82
C SER A 55 4.93 -14.77 3.59
N LEU A 56 4.59 -13.79 2.75
CA LEU A 56 3.19 -13.41 2.54
C LEU A 56 2.39 -14.49 1.78
N PRO A 57 2.90 -15.10 0.68
CA PRO A 57 2.17 -16.14 -0.04
C PRO A 57 1.87 -17.38 0.81
N GLN A 58 2.76 -17.76 1.73
CA GLN A 58 2.53 -18.83 2.71
C GLN A 58 1.33 -18.57 3.64
N ARG A 59 0.74 -17.39 3.58
CA ARG A 59 -0.37 -16.93 4.43
C ARG A 59 -1.55 -16.43 3.60
N ASP A 60 -1.59 -16.79 2.31
CA ASP A 60 -2.61 -16.43 1.32
C ASP A 60 -2.68 -14.93 1.03
N ILE A 61 -1.53 -14.25 1.08
CA ILE A 61 -1.40 -12.84 0.77
C ILE A 61 -0.38 -12.68 -0.36
N ASP A 62 -0.84 -12.20 -1.51
CA ASP A 62 0.06 -11.88 -2.62
C ASP A 62 0.97 -10.71 -2.25
N TYR A 63 2.18 -10.71 -2.80
CA TYR A 63 3.09 -9.58 -2.75
C TYR A 63 3.40 -9.08 -4.15
N VAL A 64 3.18 -7.78 -4.38
CA VAL A 64 3.56 -7.08 -5.62
C VAL A 64 4.35 -5.84 -5.23
N HIS A 65 5.45 -5.57 -5.93
CA HIS A 65 6.24 -4.34 -5.76
C HIS A 65 5.99 -3.44 -6.97
N LEU A 66 5.49 -2.22 -6.74
CA LEU A 66 5.29 -1.19 -7.78
C LEU A 66 6.24 -0.01 -7.51
N GLN A 67 7.43 -0.08 -8.10
CA GLN A 67 8.47 0.94 -7.94
C GLN A 67 8.07 2.27 -8.57
N GLU A 68 7.19 2.26 -9.58
CA GLU A 68 6.60 3.42 -10.22
C GLU A 68 5.88 4.31 -9.19
N LEU A 69 5.32 3.74 -8.14
CA LEU A 69 4.70 4.50 -7.05
C LEU A 69 5.66 4.86 -5.90
N GLY A 70 6.96 4.60 -6.08
CA GLY A 70 8.05 4.84 -5.14
C GLY A 70 8.23 6.29 -4.70
N GLY A 71 8.38 6.51 -3.39
CA GLY A 71 8.47 7.83 -2.75
C GLY A 71 9.75 8.64 -2.97
N PHE A 72 10.88 7.99 -3.26
CA PHE A 72 12.15 8.67 -3.51
C PHE A 72 12.17 9.30 -4.91
N ARG A 73 12.07 10.63 -4.97
CA ARG A 73 12.02 11.42 -6.21
C ARG A 73 12.82 12.71 -6.06
N ASN A 74 13.84 12.91 -6.90
CA ASN A 74 14.78 14.04 -6.81
C ASN A 74 14.11 15.42 -6.93
N LYS A 75 13.03 15.53 -7.71
CA LYS A 75 12.29 16.79 -7.94
C LYS A 75 11.02 16.91 -7.08
N GLY A 76 10.89 16.07 -6.06
CA GLY A 76 9.71 15.98 -5.20
C GLY A 76 8.58 15.12 -5.79
N TYR A 77 7.74 14.59 -4.90
CA TYR A 77 6.71 13.63 -5.28
C TYR A 77 5.54 14.26 -6.06
N LYS A 78 5.15 15.50 -5.73
CA LYS A 78 4.03 16.18 -6.38
C LYS A 78 4.23 16.35 -7.89
N GLY A 79 5.38 16.86 -8.31
CA GLY A 79 5.70 17.00 -9.74
C GLY A 79 5.80 15.65 -10.45
N TYR A 80 6.29 14.62 -9.74
CA TYR A 80 6.34 13.26 -10.27
C TYR A 80 4.95 12.66 -10.55
N MET A 81 3.89 13.09 -9.85
CA MET A 81 2.51 12.61 -10.11
C MET A 81 2.00 12.94 -11.52
N GLU A 82 2.63 13.91 -12.20
CA GLU A 82 2.29 14.30 -13.56
C GLU A 82 3.07 13.52 -14.63
N SER A 83 3.92 12.57 -14.22
CA SER A 83 4.69 11.71 -15.13
C SER A 83 3.88 10.51 -15.63
N ASP A 84 4.26 9.98 -16.78
CA ASP A 84 3.65 8.77 -17.34
C ASP A 84 3.90 7.54 -16.48
N ASP A 85 5.10 7.40 -15.89
CA ASP A 85 5.41 6.34 -14.93
C ASP A 85 4.40 6.31 -13.77
N PHE A 86 4.08 7.48 -13.21
CA PHE A 86 3.12 7.54 -12.11
C PHE A 86 1.72 7.13 -12.57
N ARG A 87 1.28 7.59 -13.74
CA ARG A 87 -0.01 7.22 -14.33
C ARG A 87 -0.08 5.71 -14.57
N GLU A 88 0.98 5.12 -15.12
CA GLU A 88 1.07 3.68 -15.35
C GLU A 88 1.03 2.89 -14.04
N GLY A 89 1.85 3.29 -13.05
CA GLY A 89 1.86 2.68 -11.72
C GLY A 89 0.50 2.74 -11.02
N LEU A 90 -0.20 3.86 -11.15
CA LEU A 90 -1.53 4.05 -10.58
C LEU A 90 -2.57 3.17 -11.27
N ASN A 91 -2.50 3.03 -12.59
CA ASN A 91 -3.36 2.13 -13.36
C ASN A 91 -3.12 0.66 -12.98
N LYS A 92 -1.86 0.23 -12.87
CA LYS A 92 -1.48 -1.10 -12.38
C LYS A 92 -2.08 -1.34 -10.99
N LEU A 93 -1.93 -0.39 -10.06
CA LEU A 93 -2.49 -0.49 -8.72
C LEU A 93 -4.01 -0.66 -8.72
N MET A 94 -4.72 0.15 -9.51
CA MET A 94 -6.19 0.07 -9.60
C MET A 94 -6.65 -1.27 -10.18
N ASN A 95 -5.95 -1.82 -11.17
CA ASN A 95 -6.28 -3.13 -11.73
C ASN A 95 -6.08 -4.24 -10.70
N LEU A 96 -4.94 -4.22 -9.99
CA LEU A 96 -4.67 -5.18 -8.92
C LEU A 96 -5.72 -5.10 -7.80
N ALA A 97 -6.20 -3.90 -7.47
CA ALA A 97 -7.22 -3.69 -6.44
C ALA A 97 -8.63 -4.11 -6.89
N ARG A 98 -8.91 -4.15 -8.20
CA ARG A 98 -10.17 -4.70 -8.75
C ARG A 98 -10.21 -6.23 -8.69
N GLU A 99 -9.07 -6.89 -8.86
CA GLU A 99 -8.96 -8.35 -8.82
C GLU A 99 -9.09 -8.91 -7.40
N ARG A 100 -8.41 -8.27 -6.44
CA ARG A 100 -8.32 -8.76 -5.06
C ARG A 100 -8.28 -7.59 -4.09
N LYS A 101 -8.86 -7.79 -2.90
CA LYS A 101 -8.81 -6.82 -1.81
C LYS A 101 -7.36 -6.50 -1.45
N THR A 102 -6.94 -5.27 -1.76
CA THR A 102 -5.52 -4.87 -1.79
C THR A 102 -5.23 -3.81 -0.74
N ALA A 103 -4.05 -3.89 -0.12
CA ALA A 103 -3.48 -2.80 0.66
C ALA A 103 -2.15 -2.31 0.06
N ILE A 104 -2.01 -0.99 -0.09
CA ILE A 104 -0.71 -0.39 -0.37
C ILE A 104 0.12 -0.30 0.91
N MET A 105 1.41 -0.61 0.81
CA MET A 105 2.33 -0.62 1.94
C MET A 105 3.51 0.33 1.74
N CYS A 106 3.84 1.07 2.80
CA CYS A 106 5.09 1.84 2.90
C CYS A 106 5.75 1.63 4.28
N LEU A 107 6.91 2.25 4.51
CA LEU A 107 7.65 2.23 5.77
C LEU A 107 6.94 3.02 6.87
N GLU A 108 6.55 4.26 6.63
CA GLU A 108 6.12 5.18 7.68
C GLU A 108 4.81 4.72 8.35
N SER A 109 4.76 4.69 9.69
CA SER A 109 3.54 4.31 10.42
C SER A 109 2.35 5.22 10.11
N TYR A 110 2.57 6.52 9.94
CA TYR A 110 1.51 7.52 9.75
C TYR A 110 1.53 8.13 8.34
N PRO A 111 0.37 8.32 7.67
CA PRO A 111 0.34 8.79 6.28
C PRO A 111 0.74 10.26 6.12
N GLY A 112 0.59 11.11 7.15
CA GLY A 112 0.73 12.57 7.05
C GLY A 112 2.06 13.09 6.50
N GLY A 113 3.16 12.35 6.70
CA GLY A 113 4.50 12.67 6.16
C GLY A 113 4.97 11.75 5.03
N CYS A 114 4.17 10.75 4.63
CA CYS A 114 4.57 9.70 3.70
C CYS A 114 4.05 9.98 2.28
N HIS A 115 4.76 9.52 1.25
CA HIS A 115 4.31 9.68 -0.14
C HIS A 115 2.98 8.94 -0.41
N ARG A 116 2.66 7.89 0.36
CA ARG A 116 1.40 7.16 0.22
C ARG A 116 0.15 8.03 0.36
N ARG A 117 0.24 9.20 1.02
CA ARG A 117 -0.89 10.14 1.13
C ARG A 117 -1.28 10.72 -0.23
N TYR A 118 -0.30 10.92 -1.11
CA TYR A 118 -0.54 11.44 -2.46
C TYR A 118 -1.24 10.39 -3.32
N ILE A 119 -0.78 9.13 -3.24
CA ILE A 119 -1.44 7.98 -3.89
C ILE A 119 -2.87 7.84 -3.37
N ALA A 120 -3.06 7.85 -2.05
CA ALA A 120 -4.37 7.78 -1.41
C ALA A 120 -5.31 8.91 -1.84
N LYS A 121 -4.83 10.15 -1.83
CA LYS A 121 -5.60 11.31 -2.30
C LYS A 121 -6.02 11.12 -3.76
N LYS A 122 -5.10 10.70 -4.63
CA LYS A 122 -5.40 10.52 -6.04
C LYS A 122 -6.41 9.39 -6.29
N LEU A 123 -6.33 8.30 -5.52
CA LEU A 123 -7.33 7.24 -5.56
C LEU A 123 -8.72 7.75 -5.13
N GLY A 124 -8.78 8.59 -4.08
CA GLY A 124 -10.01 9.24 -3.65
C GLY A 124 -10.63 10.15 -4.71
N GLU A 125 -9.80 10.97 -5.38
CA GLU A 125 -10.23 11.79 -6.54
C GLU A 125 -10.79 10.93 -7.70
N LEU A 126 -10.33 9.68 -7.83
CA LEU A 126 -10.80 8.71 -8.82
C LEU A 126 -11.99 7.85 -8.33
N GLY A 127 -12.60 8.23 -7.20
CA GLY A 127 -13.79 7.57 -6.64
C GLY A 127 -13.52 6.28 -5.86
N TRP A 128 -12.28 6.02 -5.46
CA TRP A 128 -11.97 4.90 -4.56
C TRP A 128 -12.18 5.31 -3.10
N LYS A 129 -12.80 4.44 -2.32
CA LYS A 129 -12.83 4.55 -0.87
C LYS A 129 -11.51 4.05 -0.30
N VAL A 130 -10.72 4.96 0.27
CA VAL A 130 -9.42 4.65 0.84
C VAL A 130 -9.52 4.44 2.34
N ILE A 131 -9.07 3.29 2.82
CA ILE A 131 -9.09 2.92 4.25
C ILE A 131 -7.67 2.81 4.79
N HIS A 132 -7.28 3.75 5.64
CA HIS A 132 -5.98 3.70 6.31
C HIS A 132 -6.04 2.80 7.54
N LEU A 133 -5.11 1.85 7.63
CA LEU A 133 -4.91 1.00 8.80
C LEU A 133 -3.78 1.58 9.67
N VAL A 134 -4.14 2.53 10.54
CA VAL A 134 -3.19 3.33 11.33
C VAL A 134 -3.01 2.83 12.77
N GLY A 135 -1.87 3.16 13.37
CA GLY A 135 -1.56 2.82 14.76
C GLY A 135 -1.30 1.32 14.99
N LYS A 136 -0.89 0.93 16.22
CA LYS A 136 -0.49 -0.45 16.55
C LYS A 136 -1.61 -1.50 16.35
N ASN A 137 -2.87 -1.06 16.38
CA ASN A 137 -4.05 -1.92 16.23
C ASN A 137 -4.73 -1.81 14.85
N GLY A 138 -4.20 -0.97 13.96
CA GLY A 138 -4.80 -0.72 12.65
C GLY A 138 -6.21 -0.19 12.78
N LYS A 139 -6.39 0.91 13.54
CA LYS A 139 -7.65 1.64 13.54
C LYS A 139 -7.94 2.07 12.10
N ARG A 140 -9.19 1.91 11.67
CA ARG A 140 -9.64 2.38 10.36
C ARG A 140 -9.76 3.90 10.41
N GLN A 141 -9.12 4.58 9.48
CA GLN A 141 -9.34 5.99 9.20
C GLN A 141 -9.62 6.10 7.70
N SER A 142 -10.84 6.48 7.34
CA SER A 142 -11.19 6.79 5.95
C SER A 142 -10.80 8.22 5.60
N LEU A 143 -10.44 8.43 4.34
CA LEU A 143 -10.49 9.75 3.69
C LEU A 143 -11.86 9.96 3.06
#